data_AF-A0A4Y1Q3S4-F1
#
_entry.id   AF-A0A4Y1Q3S4-F1
#
_cell.length_a   1.000
_cell.length_b   1.000
_cell.length_c   1.000
_cell.angle_alpha   90.00
_cell.angle_beta   90.00
_cell.angle_gamma   90.00
#
_symmetry.space_group_name_H-M   'P 1'
#
loop_
_entity.id
_entity.type
_entity.pdbx_description
1 polymer ?
#
loop_
_entity_poly.entity_id
_entity_poly.type
_entity_poly.pdbx_seq_one_letter_code
_entity_poly.pdbx_strand_id
1 'polypeptide(L)' 'PHPVIVQSIVRACIKGDIDGAMERLNELWDQGYSAVDIVVTIFRVTKTFDELPEYTKLEYIK' A
#
# COMPACT_ATOMS: atom_id res chain seq x y z
N PRO A 1 -9.86 2.26 -4.82
CA PRO A 1 -9.38 1.60 -3.57
C PRO A 1 -9.48 2.57 -2.38
N HIS A 2 -10.04 2.12 -1.26
CA HIS A 2 -10.17 2.98 -0.08
C HIS A 2 -8.79 3.24 0.56
N PRO A 3 -8.37 4.51 0.80
CA PRO A 3 -7.03 4.82 1.29
C PRO A 3 -6.62 4.10 2.57
N VAL A 4 -7.57 3.80 3.45
CA VAL A 4 -7.33 3.09 4.72
C VAL A 4 -6.82 1.66 4.50
N ILE A 5 -7.35 0.94 3.51
CA ILE A 5 -6.92 -0.43 3.20
C ILE A 5 -5.48 -0.37 2.68
N VAL A 6 -5.19 0.59 1.80
CA VAL A 6 -3.85 0.81 1.23
C VAL A 6 -2.83 1.21 2.30
N GLN A 7 -3.20 2.09 3.25
CA GLN A 7 -2.36 2.40 4.41
C GLN A 7 -2.06 1.15 5.24
N SER A 8 -3.03 0.24 5.37
CA SER A 8 -2.85 -1.03 6.09
C SER A 8 -1.88 -1.96 5.37
N ILE A 9 -1.92 -2.01 4.02
CA ILE A 9 -0.92 -2.72 3.20
C ILE A 9 0.48 -2.17 3.49
N VAL A 10 0.66 -0.83 3.41
CA VAL A 10 1.96 -0.19 3.65
C VAL A 10 2.45 -0.44 5.07
N ARG A 11 1.58 -0.38 6.09
CA ARG A 11 1.92 -0.72 7.48
C ARG A 11 2.37 -2.18 7.65
N ALA A 12 1.72 -3.11 6.97
CA ALA A 12 2.09 -4.52 7.02
C ALA A 12 3.47 -4.74 6.38
N CYS A 13 3.75 -4.10 5.24
CA CYS A 13 5.07 -4.13 4.61
C CYS A 13 6.19 -3.62 5.53
N ILE A 14 5.95 -2.52 6.28
CA ILE A 14 6.94 -1.97 7.22
C ILE A 14 7.26 -2.95 8.36
N LYS A 15 6.27 -3.73 8.79
CA LYS A 15 6.42 -4.74 9.84
C LYS A 15 7.02 -6.05 9.31
N GLY A 16 7.23 -6.18 8.00
CA GLY A 16 7.63 -7.43 7.36
C GLY A 16 6.52 -8.49 7.34
N ASP A 17 5.26 -8.08 7.56
CA ASP A 17 4.09 -8.96 7.54
C ASP A 17 3.58 -9.11 6.11
N ILE A 18 4.16 -10.05 5.37
CA ILE A 18 3.85 -10.29 3.97
C ILE A 18 2.43 -10.85 3.82
N ASP A 19 2.04 -11.80 4.66
CA ASP A 19 0.72 -12.43 4.59
C ASP A 19 -0.39 -11.40 4.85
N GLY A 20 -0.24 -10.56 5.88
CA GLY A 20 -1.17 -9.47 6.15
C GLY A 20 -1.23 -8.42 5.03
N ALA A 21 -0.11 -8.11 4.38
CA ALA A 21 -0.09 -7.22 3.23
C ALA A 21 -0.85 -7.82 2.02
N MET A 22 -0.63 -9.10 1.75
CA MET A 22 -1.25 -9.83 0.63
C MET A 22 -2.76 -10.04 0.84
N GLU A 23 -3.20 -10.31 2.07
CA GLU A 23 -4.63 -10.41 2.39
C GLU A 23 -5.37 -9.11 2.06
N ARG A 24 -4.81 -7.96 2.46
CA ARG A 24 -5.38 -6.64 2.17
C ARG A 24 -5.32 -6.27 0.68
N LEU A 25 -4.28 -6.72 -0.02
CA LEU A 25 -4.17 -6.56 -1.46
C LEU A 25 -5.27 -7.35 -2.18
N ASN A 26 -5.51 -8.60 -1.77
CA ASN A 26 -6.56 -9.45 -2.31
C ASN A 26 -7.95 -8.85 -2.05
N GLU A 27 -8.17 -8.23 -0.88
CA GLU A 27 -9.41 -7.51 -0.58
C GLU A 27 -9.72 -6.42 -1.64
N LEU A 28 -8.70 -5.69 -2.11
CA LEU A 28 -8.87 -4.69 -3.18
C LEU A 28 -9.09 -5.35 -4.54
N TRP A 29 -8.40 -6.45 -4.81
CA TRP A 29 -8.57 -7.20 -6.05
C TRP A 29 -9.98 -7.78 -6.19
N ASP A 30 -10.50 -8.39 -5.13
CA ASP A 30 -11.84 -9.00 -5.09
C ASP A 30 -12.97 -7.97 -5.19
N GLN A 31 -12.70 -6.71 -4.79
CA GLN A 31 -13.59 -5.57 -5.04
C GLN A 31 -13.61 -5.12 -6.51
N GLY A 32 -12.81 -5.74 -7.38
CA GLY A 32 -12.77 -5.46 -8.81
C GLY A 32 -11.91 -4.26 -9.19
N TYR A 33 -11.03 -3.78 -8.30
CA TYR A 33 -10.07 -2.75 -8.67
C TYR A 33 -9.01 -3.30 -9.61
N SER A 34 -8.70 -2.54 -10.67
CA SER A 34 -7.62 -2.94 -11.57
C SER A 34 -6.27 -2.88 -10.85
N ALA A 35 -5.32 -3.70 -11.31
CA ALA A 35 -3.94 -3.65 -10.81
C ALA A 35 -3.33 -2.24 -10.94
N VAL A 36 -3.66 -1.53 -12.02
CA VAL A 36 -3.18 -0.15 -12.25
C VAL A 36 -3.74 0.80 -11.19
N ASP A 37 -5.05 0.72 -10.89
CA ASP A 37 -5.66 1.56 -9.86
C ASP A 37 -5.08 1.29 -8.46
N ILE A 38 -4.81 0.01 -8.16
CA ILE A 38 -4.18 -0.40 -6.90
C ILE A 38 -2.78 0.21 -6.78
N VAL A 39 -1.93 0.03 -7.80
CA VAL A 39 -0.55 0.56 -7.81
C VAL A 39 -0.54 2.09 -7.72
N VAL A 40 -1.37 2.79 -8.49
CA VAL A 40 -1.47 4.26 -8.45
C VAL A 40 -1.93 4.74 -7.07
N THR A 41 -2.82 4.01 -6.41
CA THR A 41 -3.29 4.37 -5.07
C THR A 41 -2.22 4.11 -4.02
N ILE A 42 -1.49 2.99 -4.10
CA ILE A 42 -0.34 2.70 -3.23
C ILE A 42 0.66 3.84 -3.32
N PHE A 43 1.06 4.23 -4.53
CA PHE A 43 2.00 5.32 -4.76
C PHE A 43 1.53 6.65 -4.14
N ARG A 44 0.24 7.00 -4.31
CA ARG A 44 -0.34 8.22 -3.72
C ARG A 44 -0.32 8.18 -2.20
N VAL A 45 -0.69 7.04 -1.61
CA VAL A 45 -0.76 6.87 -0.15
C VAL A 45 0.64 6.89 0.47
N THR A 46 1.61 6.20 -0.14
CA THR A 46 3.01 6.17 0.34
C THR A 46 3.62 7.56 0.42
N LYS A 47 3.33 8.45 -0.55
CA LYS A 47 3.80 9.85 -0.52
C LYS A 47 3.37 10.62 0.73
N THR A 48 2.14 10.39 1.19
CA THR A 48 1.55 11.06 2.35
C THR A 48 1.63 10.21 3.62
N PHE A 49 2.45 9.16 3.63
CA PHE A 49 2.47 8.20 4.73
C PHE A 49 3.50 8.60 5.81
N ASP A 50 3.09 9.40 6.78
CA ASP A 50 4.01 10.05 7.74
C ASP A 50 4.79 9.11 8.67
N GLU A 51 4.36 7.84 8.79
CA GLU A 51 5.07 6.82 9.58
C GLU A 51 6.33 6.29 8.88
N LEU A 52 6.54 6.57 7.59
CA LEU A 52 7.75 6.19 6.84
C LEU A 52 8.78 7.34 6.80
N PRO A 53 10.07 7.06 7.04
CA PRO A 53 11.14 8.00 6.75
C PRO A 53 11.15 8.39 5.26
N GLU A 54 11.49 9.64 4.95
CA GLU A 54 11.46 10.18 3.58
C GLU A 54 12.30 9.35 2.59
N TYR A 55 13.49 8.92 3.01
CA TYR A 55 14.33 8.05 2.20
C TYR A 55 13.63 6.73 1.83
N THR A 56 12.95 6.10 2.80
CA THR A 56 12.23 4.85 2.57
C THR A 56 11.02 5.08 1.66
N LYS A 57 10.32 6.21 1.77
CA LYS A 57 9.22 6.55 0.84
C LYS A 57 9.73 6.60 -0.59
N LEU A 58 10.88 7.23 -0.83
CA LEU A 58 11.48 7.33 -2.17
C LEU A 58 11.80 5.96 -2.76
N GLU A 59 12.33 5.02 -1.98
CA GLU A 59 12.60 3.65 -2.44
C GLU A 59 11.30 2.88 -2.78
N TYR A 60 10.18 3.15 -2.09
CA TYR A 60 8.88 2.54 -2.41
C TYR A 60 8.20 3.14 -3.66
N ILE A 61 8.56 4.37 -4.02
CA ILE A 61 7.97 5.15 -5.11
C ILE A 61 8.77 5.00 -6.41
N LYS A 62 9.99 4.46 -6.33
CA LYS A 62 10.89 4.23 -7.46
C LYS A 62 10.42 3.09 -8.36
#